data_AF-A0A397VF09-F1
#
_entry.id   AF-A0A397VF09-F1
#
_cell.length_a   1.000
_cell.length_b   1.000
_cell.length_c   1.000
_cell.angle_alpha   90.00
_cell.angle_beta   90.00
_cell.angle_gamma   90.00
#
_symmetry.space_group_name_H-M   'P 1'
#
loop_
_entity.id
_entity.type
_entity.pdbx_description
1 polymer ?
#
loop_
_entity_poly.entity_id
_entity_poly.type
_entity_poly.pdbx_seq_one_letter_code
_entity_poly.pdbx_strand_id
1 'polypeptide(L)'
;MYHINNLLFKLFIENCATLRKLGLYFSKSLELKPEIFYTLGESNQFFLRIQHLSLNEISDGNIEGAITLLKALAKHTTKISTLKINNIVPYYYETQLVHVLINVIKSQEQLRLLALSSIALILEKSGLLLQRLSVEAMNQNFDYVGVHEYSNLEALDDNIRKEVEANVALVPDHYIVVDC
;
A
#
# COMPACT_ATOMS: atom_id res chain seq x y z
N MET A 1 19.95 1.11 16.67
CA MET A 1 18.59 1.63 16.35
C MET A 1 17.66 0.50 15.89
N TYR A 2 18.08 -0.41 15.00
CA TYR A 2 17.29 -1.57 14.50
C TYR A 2 16.65 -2.47 15.57
N HIS A 3 17.32 -2.66 16.71
CA HIS A 3 16.80 -3.48 17.81
C HIS A 3 15.50 -2.93 18.41
N ILE A 4 15.30 -1.61 18.44
CA ILE A 4 14.11 -1.03 19.06
C ILE A 4 12.86 -1.28 18.22
N ASN A 5 12.97 -1.19 16.90
CA ASN A 5 11.84 -1.43 15.99
C ASN A 5 11.34 -2.87 16.11
N ASN A 6 12.26 -3.84 16.08
CA ASN A 6 11.91 -5.26 16.27
C ASN A 6 11.25 -5.52 17.61
N LEU A 7 11.78 -4.92 18.69
CA LEU A 7 11.20 -5.08 20.02
C LEU A 7 9.80 -4.47 20.12
N LEU A 8 9.59 -3.28 19.54
CA LEU A 8 8.30 -2.61 19.50
C LEU A 8 7.27 -3.43 18.72
N PHE A 9 7.64 -3.93 17.54
CA PHE A 9 6.75 -4.81 16.76
C PHE A 9 6.38 -6.06 17.55
N LYS A 10 7.36 -6.73 18.15
CA LYS A 10 7.13 -7.91 18.98
C LYS A 10 6.15 -7.59 20.11
N LEU A 11 6.38 -6.51 20.85
CA LEU A 11 5.49 -6.05 21.92
C LEU A 11 4.08 -5.75 21.40
N PHE A 12 3.93 -5.06 20.27
CA PHE A 12 2.61 -4.73 19.72
C PHE A 12 1.85 -5.96 19.28
N ILE A 13 2.53 -6.94 18.68
CA ILE A 13 1.91 -8.18 18.20
C ILE A 13 1.53 -9.07 19.39
N GLU A 14 2.45 -9.29 20.33
CA GLU A 14 2.24 -10.16 21.49
C GLU A 14 1.19 -9.61 22.45
N ASN A 15 1.14 -8.28 22.65
CA ASN A 15 0.16 -7.65 23.52
C ASN A 15 -1.16 -7.28 22.80
N CYS A 16 -1.36 -7.72 21.55
CA CYS A 16 -2.54 -7.38 20.75
C CYS A 16 -2.86 -5.88 20.75
N ALA A 17 -1.83 -5.05 20.56
CA ALA A 17 -1.97 -3.60 20.59
C ALA A 17 -3.03 -3.15 19.57
N THR A 18 -3.90 -2.25 20.00
CA THR A 18 -5.04 -1.79 19.21
C THR A 18 -4.67 -0.60 18.34
N LEU A 19 -3.77 -0.82 17.38
CA LEU A 19 -3.34 0.21 16.45
C LEU A 19 -4.42 0.49 15.40
N ARG A 20 -4.91 1.73 15.36
CA ARG A 20 -5.83 2.19 14.30
C ARG A 20 -5.08 2.68 13.06
N LYS A 21 -3.88 3.21 13.25
CA LYS A 21 -3.01 3.76 12.20
C LYS A 21 -1.63 3.13 12.32
N LEU A 22 -1.10 2.66 11.21
CA LEU A 22 0.25 2.09 11.10
C LEU A 22 0.98 2.77 9.95
N GLY A 23 2.05 3.50 10.27
CA GLY A 23 2.94 4.13 9.29
C GLY A 23 4.32 3.51 9.39
N LEU A 24 4.87 3.02 8.28
CA LEU A 24 6.17 2.38 8.23
C LEU A 24 7.02 2.94 7.09
N TYR A 25 8.29 3.16 7.38
CA TYR A 25 9.30 3.53 6.40
C TYR A 25 10.16 2.30 6.11
N PHE A 26 9.92 1.62 4.98
CA PHE A 26 10.68 0.43 4.55
C PHE A 26 12.02 0.80 3.89
N SER A 27 12.64 1.87 4.38
CA SER A 27 13.96 2.32 3.97
C SER A 27 15.02 1.36 4.50
N LYS A 28 16.28 1.52 4.07
CA LYS A 28 17.40 0.69 4.56
C LYS A 28 17.55 0.69 6.09
N SER A 29 16.96 1.68 6.78
CA SER A 29 16.99 1.81 8.24
C SER A 29 15.94 0.95 8.97
N LEU A 30 14.95 0.39 8.28
CA LEU A 30 13.96 -0.52 8.87
C LEU A 30 14.34 -1.97 8.59
N GLU A 31 15.23 -2.51 9.42
CA GLU A 31 15.62 -3.92 9.35
C GLU A 31 14.78 -4.74 10.34
N LEU A 32 13.65 -5.29 9.86
CA LEU A 32 12.81 -6.20 10.63
C LEU A 32 13.29 -7.64 10.46
N LYS A 33 13.42 -8.37 11.57
CA LYS A 33 13.82 -9.77 11.59
C LYS A 33 12.71 -10.66 11.00
N PRO A 34 13.06 -11.76 10.35
CA PRO A 34 12.09 -12.74 9.84
C PRO A 34 11.08 -13.22 10.90
N GLU A 35 11.51 -13.35 12.15
CA GLU A 35 10.65 -13.71 13.29
C GLU A 35 9.44 -12.77 13.45
N ILE A 36 9.63 -11.46 13.23
CA ILE A 36 8.54 -10.48 13.31
C ILE A 36 7.50 -10.75 12.24
N PHE A 37 7.93 -11.03 11.01
CA PHE A 37 7.03 -11.35 9.90
C PHE A 37 6.31 -12.68 10.10
N TYR A 38 6.98 -13.67 10.67
CA TYR A 38 6.34 -14.92 11.06
C TYR A 38 5.23 -14.68 12.10
N THR A 39 5.51 -13.93 13.17
CA THR A 39 4.50 -13.61 14.19
C THR A 39 3.36 -12.75 13.63
N LEU A 40 3.65 -11.82 12.72
CA LEU A 40 2.61 -11.06 11.99
C LEU A 40 1.72 -11.97 11.14
N GLY A 41 2.30 -12.95 10.45
CA GLY A 41 1.58 -13.91 9.62
C GLY A 41 0.62 -14.80 10.40
N GLU A 42 0.94 -15.09 11.65
CA GLU A 42 0.14 -15.92 12.57
C GLU A 42 -0.84 -15.11 13.42
N SER A 43 -0.59 -13.81 13.62
CA SER A 43 -1.43 -12.98 14.49
C SER A 43 -2.69 -12.48 13.78
N ASN A 44 -3.80 -13.18 14.01
CA ASN A 44 -5.11 -12.78 13.51
C ASN A 44 -5.61 -11.47 14.14
N GLN A 45 -5.15 -11.11 15.35
CA GLN A 45 -5.72 -9.99 16.11
C GLN A 45 -5.07 -8.64 15.77
N PHE A 46 -3.79 -8.62 15.39
CA PHE A 46 -3.02 -7.41 15.18
C PHE A 46 -3.62 -6.52 14.07
N PHE A 47 -4.06 -7.11 12.95
CA PHE A 47 -4.57 -6.36 11.81
C PHE A 47 -6.05 -5.94 11.92
N LEU A 48 -6.82 -6.54 12.84
CA LEU A 48 -8.28 -6.35 12.88
C LEU A 48 -8.73 -4.91 13.15
N ARG A 49 -7.87 -4.10 13.78
CA ARG A 49 -8.20 -2.71 14.13
C ARG A 49 -7.50 -1.66 13.28
N ILE A 50 -6.54 -2.07 12.44
CA ILE A 50 -5.87 -1.15 11.54
C ILE A 50 -6.88 -0.70 10.49
N GLN A 51 -7.04 0.62 10.37
CA GLN A 51 -7.91 1.26 9.38
C GLN A 51 -7.11 2.13 8.41
N HIS A 52 -5.92 2.59 8.81
CA HIS A 52 -5.04 3.39 7.99
C HIS A 52 -3.65 2.77 7.96
N LEU A 53 -3.20 2.36 6.79
CA LEU A 53 -1.85 1.86 6.55
C LEU A 53 -1.11 2.81 5.61
N SER A 54 0.10 3.20 5.99
CA SER A 54 1.02 3.95 5.14
C SER A 54 2.37 3.26 5.08
N LEU A 55 2.82 2.91 3.88
CA LEU A 55 4.15 2.39 3.61
C LEU A 55 4.92 3.42 2.79
N ASN A 56 6.07 3.85 3.27
CA ASN A 56 6.91 4.86 2.62
C ASN A 56 8.31 4.31 2.35
N GLU A 57 8.97 4.80 1.31
CA GLU A 57 10.39 4.53 1.01
C GLU A 57 10.73 3.05 0.96
N ILE A 58 9.92 2.24 0.25
CA ILE A 58 10.18 0.81 0.12
C ILE A 58 11.44 0.62 -0.73
N SER A 59 12.54 0.31 -0.04
CA SER A 59 13.84 0.04 -0.64
C SER A 59 13.98 -1.42 -1.08
N ASP A 60 14.80 -1.69 -2.10
CA ASP A 60 15.05 -3.04 -2.62
C ASP A 60 15.42 -4.05 -1.52
N GLY A 61 16.23 -3.65 -0.53
CA GLY A 61 16.66 -4.53 0.56
C GLY A 61 15.54 -4.94 1.53
N ASN A 62 14.40 -4.26 1.50
CA ASN A 62 13.29 -4.46 2.44
C ASN A 62 11.95 -4.76 1.74
N ILE A 63 11.98 -4.94 0.41
CA ILE A 63 10.77 -5.19 -0.39
C ILE A 63 10.08 -6.51 -0.01
N GLU A 64 10.85 -7.56 0.32
CA GLU A 64 10.29 -8.83 0.77
C GLU A 64 9.52 -8.69 2.09
N GLY A 65 10.04 -7.86 3.01
CA GLY A 65 9.35 -7.51 4.25
C GLY A 65 8.04 -6.77 4.00
N ALA A 66 8.06 -5.78 3.10
CA ALA A 66 6.85 -5.05 2.71
C ALA A 66 5.81 -5.98 2.05
N ILE A 67 6.24 -6.85 1.15
CA ILE A 67 5.39 -7.88 0.51
C ILE A 67 4.77 -8.80 1.55
N THR A 68 5.56 -9.25 2.52
CA THR A 68 5.09 -10.17 3.57
C THR A 68 4.06 -9.50 4.46
N LEU A 69 4.29 -8.24 4.85
CA LEU A 69 3.33 -7.45 5.60
C LEU A 69 2.01 -7.27 4.84
N LEU A 70 2.08 -6.92 3.55
CA LEU A 70 0.90 -6.72 2.70
C LEU A 70 0.11 -8.02 2.52
N LYS A 71 0.78 -9.17 2.35
CA LYS A 71 0.11 -10.48 2.30
C LYS A 71 -0.62 -10.80 3.61
N ALA A 72 0.01 -10.54 4.75
CA ALA A 72 -0.61 -10.75 6.06
C ALA A 72 -1.82 -9.83 6.25
N LEU A 73 -1.72 -8.56 5.84
CA LEU A 73 -2.84 -7.62 5.85
C LEU A 73 -4.03 -8.15 5.04
N ALA A 74 -3.79 -8.55 3.78
CA ALA A 74 -4.85 -9.04 2.89
C ALA A 74 -5.57 -10.28 3.46
N LYS A 75 -4.83 -11.13 4.18
CA LYS A 75 -5.35 -12.36 4.81
C LYS A 75 -6.21 -12.07 6.05
N HIS A 76 -5.84 -11.07 6.83
CA HIS A 76 -6.34 -10.92 8.22
C HIS A 76 -7.29 -9.76 8.43
N THR A 77 -7.43 -8.85 7.47
CA THR A 77 -8.36 -7.72 7.59
C THR A 77 -8.99 -7.34 6.25
N THR A 78 -10.25 -6.92 6.35
CA THR A 78 -11.05 -6.31 5.26
C THR A 78 -11.40 -4.84 5.57
N LYS A 79 -10.88 -4.31 6.68
CA LYS A 79 -11.33 -3.04 7.28
C LYS A 79 -10.41 -1.85 6.99
N ILE A 80 -9.42 -2.02 6.12
CA ILE A 80 -8.56 -0.90 5.75
C ILE A 80 -9.39 0.10 4.96
N SER A 81 -9.43 1.32 5.48
CA SER A 81 -10.14 2.46 4.87
C SER A 81 -9.21 3.40 4.12
N THR A 82 -7.93 3.40 4.49
CA THR A 82 -6.90 4.23 3.88
C THR A 82 -5.65 3.40 3.65
N LEU A 83 -5.25 3.25 2.39
CA LEU A 83 -3.99 2.64 2.01
C LEU A 83 -3.14 3.66 1.27
N LYS A 84 -1.98 4.01 1.84
CA LYS A 84 -1.00 4.89 1.20
C LYS A 84 0.30 4.12 0.94
N ILE A 85 0.76 4.06 -0.29
CA ILE A 85 2.04 3.46 -0.65
C ILE A 85 2.85 4.50 -1.41
N ASN A 86 4.01 4.85 -0.86
CA ASN A 86 4.78 5.98 -1.33
C ASN A 86 6.25 5.66 -1.55
N ASN A 87 6.87 6.34 -2.51
CA ASN A 87 8.32 6.29 -2.77
C ASN A 87 8.85 4.86 -2.88
N ILE A 88 8.24 4.06 -3.76
CA ILE A 88 8.79 2.74 -4.10
C ILE A 88 9.96 2.96 -5.05
N VAL A 89 11.11 2.36 -4.74
CA VAL A 89 12.27 2.35 -5.62
C VAL A 89 12.59 0.90 -5.99
N PRO A 90 11.77 0.21 -6.82
CA PRO A 90 12.01 -1.19 -7.14
C PRO A 90 12.75 -1.29 -8.46
N TYR A 91 14.01 -1.72 -8.42
CA TYR A 91 14.73 -2.04 -9.66
C TYR A 91 14.39 -3.45 -10.19
N TYR A 92 13.92 -4.38 -9.33
CA TYR A 92 13.80 -5.81 -9.67
C TYR A 92 12.50 -6.53 -9.24
N TYR A 93 11.70 -5.95 -8.33
CA TYR A 93 10.56 -6.65 -7.70
C TYR A 93 9.18 -6.05 -8.04
N GLU A 94 9.12 -5.24 -9.10
CA GLU A 94 7.92 -4.51 -9.55
C GLU A 94 6.67 -5.41 -9.65
N THR A 95 6.77 -6.55 -10.35
CA THR A 95 5.58 -7.38 -10.65
C THR A 95 4.99 -8.07 -9.42
N GLN A 96 5.83 -8.55 -8.49
CA GLN A 96 5.35 -9.24 -7.29
C GLN A 96 4.65 -8.28 -6.33
N LEU A 97 5.23 -7.10 -6.13
CA LEU A 97 4.65 -6.09 -5.27
C LEU A 97 3.31 -5.60 -5.83
N VAL A 98 3.23 -5.35 -7.14
CA VAL A 98 1.97 -4.97 -7.80
C VAL A 98 0.90 -6.05 -7.65
N HIS A 99 1.24 -7.32 -7.85
CA HIS A 99 0.28 -8.42 -7.68
C HIS A 99 -0.26 -8.49 -6.24
N VAL A 100 0.62 -8.32 -5.24
CA VAL A 100 0.21 -8.33 -3.83
C VAL A 100 -0.64 -7.10 -3.49
N LEU A 101 -0.32 -5.93 -4.03
CA LEU A 101 -1.14 -4.73 -3.85
C LEU A 101 -2.54 -4.89 -4.43
N ILE A 102 -2.66 -5.48 -5.62
CA ILE A 102 -3.96 -5.84 -6.21
C ILE A 102 -4.74 -6.72 -5.24
N ASN A 103 -4.10 -7.77 -4.69
CA ASN A 103 -4.76 -8.68 -3.76
C ASN A 103 -5.18 -8.00 -2.46
N VAL A 104 -4.37 -7.06 -1.95
CA VAL A 104 -4.72 -6.25 -0.77
C VAL A 104 -5.97 -5.42 -1.07
N ILE A 105 -5.96 -4.65 -2.16
CA ILE A 105 -7.08 -3.77 -2.53
C ILE A 105 -8.37 -4.60 -2.63
N LYS A 106 -8.30 -5.73 -3.36
CA LYS A 106 -9.42 -6.68 -3.52
C LYS A 106 -10.03 -7.17 -2.23
N SER A 107 -9.20 -7.40 -1.21
CA SER A 107 -9.67 -7.98 0.03
C SER A 107 -10.27 -6.97 0.99
N GLN A 108 -10.18 -5.66 0.70
CA GLN A 108 -10.77 -4.63 1.57
C GLN A 108 -12.22 -4.34 1.19
N GLU A 109 -13.11 -4.29 2.17
CA GLU A 109 -14.53 -3.91 1.99
C GLU A 109 -14.76 -2.43 2.29
N GLN A 110 -13.85 -1.80 3.03
CA GLN A 110 -14.02 -0.44 3.56
C GLN A 110 -13.04 0.55 2.95
N LEU A 111 -12.31 0.18 1.88
CA LEU A 111 -11.28 1.04 1.31
C LEU A 111 -11.92 2.25 0.65
N ARG A 112 -11.64 3.44 1.19
CA ARG A 112 -12.17 4.72 0.72
C ARG A 112 -11.11 5.58 0.08
N LEU A 113 -9.87 5.39 0.51
CA LEU A 113 -8.73 6.15 0.03
C LEU A 113 -7.59 5.21 -0.34
N LEU A 114 -7.17 5.33 -1.59
CA LEU A 114 -5.97 4.70 -2.12
C LEU A 114 -5.04 5.80 -2.63
N ALA A 115 -3.87 5.95 -2.03
CA ALA A 115 -2.83 6.86 -2.53
C ALA A 115 -1.59 6.06 -2.90
N LEU A 116 -1.17 6.17 -4.16
CA LEU A 116 -0.03 5.44 -4.69
C LEU A 116 0.93 6.47 -5.30
N SER A 117 1.93 6.90 -4.52
CA SER A 117 3.00 7.76 -5.03
C SER A 117 4.17 6.91 -5.54
N SER A 118 4.72 7.28 -6.70
CA SER A 118 5.83 6.58 -7.39
C SER A 118 5.51 5.18 -7.96
N ILE A 119 4.41 4.53 -7.58
CA ILE A 119 3.90 3.33 -8.28
C ILE A 119 3.50 3.64 -9.73
N ALA A 120 3.04 4.86 -10.01
CA ALA A 120 2.63 5.26 -11.35
C ALA A 120 3.71 4.96 -12.40
N LEU A 121 5.00 5.12 -12.07
CA LEU A 121 6.14 4.75 -12.94
C LEU A 121 6.24 3.24 -13.22
N ILE A 122 5.95 2.40 -12.23
CA ILE A 122 5.92 0.93 -12.34
C ILE A 122 4.74 0.49 -13.23
N LEU A 123 3.63 1.17 -13.02
CA LEU A 123 2.35 0.96 -13.65
C LEU A 123 2.36 1.40 -15.11
N GLU A 124 2.98 2.54 -15.43
CA GLU A 124 3.20 3.06 -16.79
C GLU A 124 3.99 2.07 -17.66
N LYS A 125 4.99 1.38 -17.10
CA LYS A 125 5.71 0.30 -17.79
C LYS A 125 4.88 -0.97 -18.02
N SER A 126 3.79 -1.14 -17.28
CA SER A 126 2.96 -2.34 -17.28
C SER A 126 1.49 -2.00 -17.55
N GLY A 127 1.20 -1.42 -18.72
CA GLY A 127 -0.12 -0.88 -19.09
C GLY A 127 -1.34 -1.79 -18.82
N LEU A 128 -1.19 -3.12 -18.81
CA LEU A 128 -2.25 -4.08 -18.44
C LEU A 128 -2.55 -4.13 -16.93
N LEU A 129 -1.55 -3.88 -16.08
CA LEU A 129 -1.70 -3.89 -14.62
C LEU A 129 -2.36 -2.60 -14.12
N LEU A 130 -2.14 -1.48 -14.79
CA LEU A 130 -2.90 -0.24 -14.59
C LEU A 130 -4.38 -0.44 -14.84
N GLN A 131 -4.73 -0.96 -16.01
CA GLN A 131 -6.12 -1.23 -16.35
C GLN A 131 -6.77 -2.14 -15.31
N ARG A 132 -6.05 -3.16 -14.82
CA ARG A 132 -6.59 -4.08 -13.81
C ARG A 132 -6.72 -3.47 -12.42
N LEU A 133 -5.76 -2.63 -11.99
CA LEU A 133 -5.85 -1.87 -10.75
C LEU A 133 -6.96 -0.83 -10.81
N SER A 134 -7.10 -0.13 -11.93
CA SER A 134 -8.17 0.82 -12.18
C SER A 134 -9.53 0.12 -12.19
N VAL A 135 -9.70 -0.98 -12.93
CA VAL A 135 -10.95 -1.78 -12.93
C VAL A 135 -11.28 -2.33 -11.55
N GLU A 136 -10.27 -2.77 -10.79
CA GLU A 136 -10.51 -3.24 -9.43
C GLU A 136 -10.84 -2.09 -8.47
N ALA A 137 -10.20 -0.95 -8.68
CA ALA A 137 -10.56 0.26 -7.97
C ALA A 137 -12.01 0.67 -8.33
N MET A 138 -12.43 0.53 -9.59
CA MET A 138 -13.78 0.82 -10.05
C MET A 138 -14.86 -0.09 -9.41
N ASN A 139 -14.49 -1.28 -8.93
CA ASN A 139 -15.42 -2.17 -8.22
C ASN A 139 -15.62 -1.79 -6.74
N GLN A 140 -14.86 -0.84 -6.20
CA GLN A 140 -15.08 -0.32 -4.85
C GLN A 140 -15.44 1.17 -4.92
N ASN A 141 -16.39 1.61 -4.09
CA ASN A 141 -16.79 3.01 -4.00
C ASN A 141 -15.70 3.84 -3.30
N PHE A 142 -14.66 4.24 -4.03
CA PHE A 142 -13.63 5.15 -3.53
C PHE A 142 -14.15 6.58 -3.46
N ASP A 143 -13.83 7.24 -2.35
CA ASP A 143 -14.03 8.69 -2.23
C ASP A 143 -12.91 9.44 -2.98
N TYR A 144 -11.67 8.91 -2.95
CA TYR A 144 -10.49 9.52 -3.57
C TYR A 144 -9.43 8.48 -4.00
N VAL A 145 -8.86 8.65 -5.20
CA VAL A 145 -7.65 7.94 -5.65
C VAL A 145 -6.55 8.97 -5.93
N GLY A 146 -5.48 8.90 -5.15
CA GLY A 146 -4.32 9.79 -5.25
C GLY A 146 -3.18 9.19 -6.05
N VAL A 147 -2.73 9.93 -7.05
CA VAL A 147 -1.53 9.61 -7.85
C VAL A 147 -0.53 10.75 -7.67
N HIS A 148 0.72 10.44 -7.30
CA HIS A 148 1.75 11.47 -7.13
C HIS A 148 2.48 11.74 -8.44
N GLU A 149 2.71 13.04 -8.66
CA GLU A 149 3.36 13.68 -9.79
C GLU A 149 2.58 13.67 -11.12
N TYR A 150 2.03 14.85 -11.43
CA TYR A 150 1.48 15.22 -12.74
C TYR A 150 2.46 15.00 -13.91
N SER A 151 3.75 14.80 -13.65
CA SER A 151 4.78 14.52 -14.66
C SER A 151 4.47 13.30 -15.52
N ASN A 152 3.74 12.30 -15.00
CA ASN A 152 3.50 11.02 -15.68
C ASN A 152 2.03 10.77 -16.04
N LEU A 153 1.10 11.67 -15.67
CA LEU A 153 -0.27 11.58 -16.20
C LEU A 153 -0.26 11.85 -17.70
N GLU A 154 0.58 12.76 -18.19
CA GLU A 154 0.82 12.99 -19.63
C GLU A 154 1.39 11.77 -20.36
N ALA A 155 2.04 10.85 -19.64
CA ALA A 155 2.55 9.58 -20.17
C ALA A 155 1.51 8.44 -20.12
N LEU A 156 0.41 8.62 -19.39
CA LEU A 156 -0.72 7.70 -19.42
C LEU A 156 -1.43 7.82 -20.77
N ASP A 157 -1.62 6.70 -21.45
CA ASP A 157 -2.39 6.65 -22.71
C ASP A 157 -3.72 7.39 -22.54
N ASP A 158 -4.04 8.30 -23.45
CA ASP A 158 -5.19 9.19 -23.33
C ASP A 158 -6.53 8.44 -23.24
N ASN A 159 -6.62 7.21 -23.76
CA ASN A 159 -7.84 6.39 -23.59
C ASN A 159 -7.93 5.86 -22.16
N ILE A 160 -6.81 5.42 -21.59
CA ILE A 160 -6.75 4.95 -20.19
C ILE A 160 -7.06 6.11 -19.25
N ARG A 161 -6.51 7.31 -19.49
CA ARG A 161 -6.79 8.49 -18.67
C ARG A 161 -8.29 8.82 -18.66
N LYS A 162 -8.91 8.89 -19.84
CA LYS A 162 -10.35 9.18 -19.98
C LYS A 162 -11.23 8.13 -19.31
N GLU A 163 -10.87 6.85 -19.41
CA GLU A 163 -11.62 5.77 -18.76
C GLU A 163 -11.57 5.88 -17.23
N VAL A 164 -10.42 6.25 -16.67
CA VAL A 164 -10.27 6.44 -15.22
C VAL A 164 -10.97 7.71 -14.73
N GLU A 165 -10.77 8.86 -15.40
CA GLU A 165 -11.38 10.15 -15.04
C GLU A 165 -12.90 10.16 -15.20
N ALA A 166 -13.47 9.34 -16.08
CA ALA A 166 -14.92 9.19 -16.22
C ALA A 166 -15.58 8.58 -14.97
N ASN A 167 -14.82 7.90 -14.12
CA ASN A 167 -15.35 7.08 -13.03
C ASN A 167 -14.81 7.47 -11.64
N VAL A 168 -13.60 8.04 -11.56
CA VAL A 168 -12.98 8.45 -10.30
C VAL A 168 -12.29 9.81 -10.47
N ALA A 169 -12.41 10.68 -9.46
CA ALA A 169 -11.66 11.92 -9.40
C ALA A 169 -10.16 11.61 -9.19
N LEU A 170 -9.37 11.73 -10.25
CA LEU A 170 -7.92 11.74 -10.15
C LEU A 170 -7.48 13.09 -9.58
N VAL A 171 -7.01 13.07 -8.34
CA VAL A 171 -6.45 14.25 -7.69
C VAL A 171 -4.98 13.99 -7.38
N PRO A 172 -4.11 15.00 -7.53
CA PRO A 172 -2.73 14.86 -7.11
C PRO A 172 -2.70 14.61 -5.61
N ASP A 173 -1.87 13.67 -5.21
CA ASP A 173 -1.81 13.20 -3.84
C ASP A 173 -1.45 14.30 -2.81
N HIS A 174 -0.70 15.33 -3.22
CA HIS A 174 -0.41 16.52 -2.40
C HIS A 174 -1.64 17.42 -2.17
N TYR A 175 -2.71 17.29 -2.96
CA TYR A 175 -4.02 17.91 -2.67
C TYR A 175 -4.93 17.02 -1.82
N ILE A 176 -4.57 15.74 -1.60
CA ILE A 176 -5.29 14.87 -0.68
C ILE A 176 -4.80 15.12 0.75
N VAL A 177 -5.30 16.22 1.32
CA VAL A 177 -5.20 16.48 2.76
C VAL A 177 -6.24 15.61 3.46
N VAL A 178 -5.82 14.45 3.93
CA VAL A 178 -6.61 13.66 4.89
C VAL A 178 -6.28 14.22 6.26
N ASP A 179 -7.24 14.88 6.90
CA ASP A 179 -7.06 15.28 8.30
C ASP A 179 -6.71 14.03 9.12
N CYS A 180 -5.53 14.10 9.75
CA CYS A 180 -4.93 13.02 10.51
C CYS A 180 -5.60 12.91 11.88
#